data_AF-A0A1M7YWT1-F1
#
_entry.id   AF-A0A1M7YWT1-F1
#
_cell.length_a   1.000
_cell.length_b   1.000
_cell.length_c   1.000
_cell.angle_alpha   90.00
_cell.angle_beta   90.00
_cell.angle_gamma   90.00
#
_symmetry.space_group_name_H-M   'P 1'
#
loop_
_entity.id
_entity.type
_entity.pdbx_description
1 polymer ?
#
loop_
_entity_poly.entity_id
_entity_poly.type
_entity_poly.pdbx_seq_one_letter_code
_entity_poly.pdbx_strand_id
1 'polypeptide(L)'
;MNKIVSTVLFAGLYLIGSGALAASLKIKADHAKYNDTPWDGIGGSSGGVGIFRTGLPTAGAPDLKLCTLYPSGESQCFFRVEKKKGFFSGKERVKHYSYCQNSDECRFELDFSSFPVGIVIVDIDVESDDLVDAFVLTDATNKSDIKRLDSHLRAYANSLAPAYSNGEKQRRRRPFPTCVVNKSKVTKCRLRQSSIHLSN
;
A
#
# COMPACT_ATOMS: atom_id res chain seq x y z
N MET A 1 -26.90 65.43 -18.15
CA MET A 1 -25.70 64.62 -18.45
C MET A 1 -25.76 63.38 -17.56
N ASN A 2 -26.27 62.27 -18.09
CA ASN A 2 -26.44 61.02 -17.34
C ASN A 2 -25.19 60.16 -17.53
N LYS A 3 -24.50 59.82 -16.44
CA LYS A 3 -23.42 58.81 -16.47
C LYS A 3 -24.00 57.47 -16.02
N ILE A 4 -24.17 56.57 -16.99
CA ILE A 4 -24.47 55.16 -16.75
C ILE A 4 -23.14 54.50 -16.38
N VAL A 5 -23.04 54.00 -15.15
CA VAL A 5 -21.91 53.19 -14.69
C VAL A 5 -22.23 51.74 -15.04
N SER A 6 -21.57 51.23 -16.09
CA SER A 6 -21.61 49.79 -16.42
C SER A 6 -20.77 49.02 -15.42
N THR A 7 -21.43 48.27 -14.53
CA THR A 7 -20.80 47.26 -13.70
C THR A 7 -20.55 46.01 -14.55
N VAL A 8 -19.29 45.74 -14.87
CA VAL A 8 -18.87 44.48 -15.50
C VAL A 8 -18.88 43.40 -14.41
N LEU A 9 -19.87 42.49 -14.46
CA LEU A 9 -19.87 41.26 -13.67
C LEU A 9 -18.79 40.32 -14.24
N PHE A 10 -17.68 40.17 -13.53
CA PHE A 10 -16.77 39.05 -13.73
C PHE A 10 -17.43 37.79 -13.16
N ALA A 11 -18.01 36.98 -14.04
CA ALA A 11 -18.36 35.59 -13.74
C ALA A 11 -17.06 34.82 -13.55
N GLY A 12 -16.58 34.73 -12.32
CA GLY A 12 -15.49 33.83 -11.95
C GLY A 12 -15.94 32.39 -12.17
N LEU A 13 -15.44 31.76 -13.24
CA LEU A 13 -15.44 30.31 -13.34
C LEU A 13 -14.62 29.77 -12.17
N TYR A 14 -15.31 29.31 -11.13
CA TYR A 14 -14.73 28.34 -10.20
C TYR A 14 -14.45 27.08 -11.01
N LEU A 15 -13.18 26.91 -11.40
CA LEU A 15 -12.63 25.61 -11.73
C LEU A 15 -12.87 24.73 -10.51
N ILE A 16 -13.84 23.82 -10.60
CA ILE A 16 -14.00 22.72 -9.67
C ILE A 16 -12.75 21.86 -9.87
N GLY A 17 -11.72 22.14 -9.08
CA GLY A 17 -10.55 21.28 -8.97
C GLY A 17 -11.06 19.89 -8.62
N SER A 18 -10.69 18.90 -9.44
CA SER A 18 -10.85 17.49 -9.12
C SER A 18 -10.26 17.25 -7.74
N GLY A 19 -11.13 17.18 -6.73
CA GLY A 19 -10.72 17.10 -5.34
C GLY A 19 -9.85 15.87 -5.13
N ALA A 20 -8.58 16.11 -4.83
CA ALA A 20 -7.71 15.15 -4.16
C ALA A 20 -8.51 14.52 -3.01
N LEU A 21 -8.78 13.23 -3.12
CA LEU A 21 -9.50 12.49 -2.08
C LEU A 21 -8.45 12.06 -1.07
N ALA A 22 -8.21 12.90 -0.06
CA ALA A 22 -7.52 12.45 1.14
C ALA A 22 -8.34 11.31 1.74
N ALA A 23 -7.75 10.13 1.83
CA ALA A 23 -8.41 8.94 2.32
C ALA A 23 -7.53 8.24 3.35
N SER A 24 -8.15 7.75 4.40
CA SER A 24 -7.50 6.93 5.42
C SER A 24 -7.54 5.47 4.98
N LEU A 25 -6.37 4.92 4.67
CA LEU A 25 -6.18 3.51 4.39
C LEU A 25 -5.71 2.80 5.66
N LYS A 26 -6.62 2.05 6.27
CA LYS A 26 -6.29 1.11 7.34
C LYS A 26 -5.92 -0.23 6.74
N ILE A 27 -4.76 -0.75 7.12
CA ILE A 27 -4.26 -2.07 6.77
C ILE A 27 -4.25 -2.91 8.03
N LYS A 28 -4.77 -4.12 7.94
CA LYS A 28 -4.63 -5.14 8.97
C LYS A 28 -3.94 -6.36 8.36
N ALA A 29 -2.70 -6.62 8.76
CA ALA A 29 -1.96 -7.83 8.43
C ALA A 29 -2.48 -9.02 9.27
N ASP A 30 -2.34 -10.23 8.74
CA ASP A 30 -2.69 -11.44 9.47
C ASP A 30 -1.57 -11.81 10.46
N HIS A 31 -1.87 -12.20 11.70
CA HIS A 31 -0.85 -12.47 12.75
C HIS A 31 0.26 -13.47 12.38
N ALA A 32 0.04 -14.34 11.39
CA ALA A 32 1.04 -15.26 10.86
C ALA A 32 0.75 -15.53 9.38
N LYS A 33 1.74 -16.09 8.66
CA LYS A 33 1.47 -16.67 7.34
C LYS A 33 0.44 -17.80 7.47
N TYR A 34 -0.19 -18.15 6.35
CA TYR A 34 -1.11 -19.29 6.22
C TYR A 34 -0.56 -20.65 6.75
N ASN A 35 0.76 -20.78 6.93
CA ASN A 35 1.44 -21.97 7.40
C ASN A 35 2.13 -21.81 8.77
N ASP A 36 1.72 -20.85 9.60
CA ASP A 36 2.25 -20.59 10.95
C ASP A 36 3.75 -20.29 11.02
N THR A 37 4.40 -19.94 9.89
CA THR A 37 5.80 -19.49 9.87
C THR A 37 5.90 -17.98 10.07
N PRO A 38 7.06 -17.46 10.53
CA PRO A 38 7.36 -16.03 10.57
C PRO A 38 7.08 -15.31 9.24
N TRP A 39 6.94 -13.99 9.28
CA TRP A 39 6.88 -13.16 8.07
C TRP A 39 8.14 -13.37 7.24
N ASP A 40 7.95 -13.78 5.98
CA ASP A 40 8.95 -13.93 4.92
C ASP A 40 8.14 -14.07 3.60
N GLY A 41 7.51 -13.01 3.10
CA GLY A 41 6.88 -13.03 1.77
C GLY A 41 5.43 -13.56 1.61
N ILE A 42 4.93 -13.54 0.35
CA ILE A 42 3.52 -13.79 -0.01
C ILE A 42 3.05 -15.23 0.32
N GLY A 43 1.97 -15.34 1.08
CA GLY A 43 1.26 -16.57 1.45
C GLY A 43 0.45 -17.21 0.32
N GLY A 44 0.28 -18.54 0.34
CA GLY A 44 -0.45 -19.29 -0.68
C GLY A 44 -1.96 -19.14 -0.59
N SER A 45 -2.63 -18.81 -1.70
CA SER A 45 -4.07 -19.05 -1.86
C SER A 45 -4.29 -20.52 -2.25
N SER A 46 -4.78 -21.32 -1.33
CA SER A 46 -5.44 -22.59 -1.57
C SER A 46 -6.58 -22.71 -0.56
N GLY A 47 -7.82 -22.76 -1.07
CA GLY A 47 -9.00 -23.00 -0.27
C GLY A 47 -8.84 -24.32 0.49
N GLY A 48 -8.94 -24.24 1.81
CA GLY A 48 -8.81 -25.37 2.69
C GLY A 48 -8.82 -24.85 4.11
N VAL A 49 -9.91 -25.14 4.82
CA VAL A 49 -10.01 -25.07 6.27
C VAL A 49 -8.89 -25.96 6.83
N GLY A 50 -7.71 -25.37 7.02
CA GLY A 50 -6.52 -26.02 7.54
C GLY A 50 -6.47 -25.80 9.04
N ILE A 51 -6.89 -26.83 9.77
CA ILE A 51 -6.67 -27.12 11.19
C ILE A 51 -5.92 -26.01 11.93
N PHE A 52 -6.64 -25.26 12.77
CA PHE A 52 -6.07 -24.47 13.87
C PHE A 52 -5.02 -25.32 14.59
N ARG A 53 -3.73 -25.13 14.30
CA ARG A 53 -2.67 -25.64 15.16
C ARG A 53 -2.68 -24.74 16.38
N THR A 54 -3.04 -25.32 17.51
CA THR A 54 -3.14 -24.70 18.83
C THR A 54 -1.76 -24.27 19.35
N GLY A 55 -1.14 -23.30 18.69
CA GLY A 55 0.09 -22.64 19.12
C GLY A 55 -0.05 -21.15 18.89
N LEU A 56 0.16 -20.34 19.93
CA LEU A 56 0.28 -18.89 19.80
C LEU A 56 1.39 -18.59 18.78
N PRO A 57 1.15 -17.74 17.76
CA PRO A 57 2.22 -17.25 16.89
C PRO A 57 3.32 -16.64 17.76
N THR A 58 4.55 -17.16 17.67
CA THR A 58 5.71 -16.63 18.42
C THR A 58 6.42 -15.50 17.69
N ALA A 59 5.96 -15.12 16.49
CA ALA A 59 6.50 -14.02 15.72
C ALA A 59 5.89 -12.68 16.19
N GLY A 60 6.73 -11.64 16.25
CA GLY A 60 6.26 -10.28 16.49
C GLY A 60 5.36 -9.79 15.36
N ALA A 61 4.51 -8.80 15.65
CA ALA A 61 3.72 -8.11 14.64
C ALA A 61 4.63 -7.41 13.60
N PRO A 62 4.21 -7.31 12.33
CA PRO A 62 5.06 -6.79 11.26
C PRO A 62 5.28 -5.27 11.39
N ASP A 63 6.46 -4.79 11.01
CA ASP A 63 6.81 -3.39 10.88
C ASP A 63 6.42 -2.86 9.48
N LEU A 64 5.12 -2.67 9.27
CA LEU A 64 4.57 -2.36 7.94
C LEU A 64 5.10 -1.03 7.33
N LYS A 65 5.53 -1.11 6.08
CA LYS A 65 5.78 0.00 5.16
C LYS A 65 4.84 -0.11 3.96
N LEU A 66 4.25 1.01 3.56
CA LEU A 66 3.39 1.08 2.38
C LEU A 66 4.07 1.90 1.27
N CYS A 67 3.98 1.44 0.03
CA CYS A 67 4.38 2.20 -1.14
C CYS A 67 3.24 2.25 -2.17
N THR A 68 3.00 3.42 -2.75
CA THR A 68 2.10 3.65 -3.88
C THR A 68 2.88 3.62 -5.19
N LEU A 69 2.22 3.23 -6.28
CA LEU A 69 2.75 3.24 -7.64
C LEU A 69 1.64 3.66 -8.61
N TYR A 70 1.84 4.73 -9.35
CA TYR A 70 0.91 5.22 -10.36
C TYR A 70 1.23 4.64 -11.75
N PRO A 71 0.26 4.61 -12.69
CA PRO A 71 0.50 4.17 -14.07
C PRO A 71 1.61 4.95 -14.79
N SER A 72 1.86 6.20 -14.39
CA SER A 72 2.97 7.04 -14.85
C SER A 72 4.35 6.51 -14.46
N GLY A 73 4.43 5.60 -13.48
CA GLY A 73 5.67 5.11 -12.87
C GLY A 73 6.09 5.88 -11.63
N GLU A 74 5.40 6.97 -11.28
CA GLU A 74 5.63 7.69 -10.02
C GLU A 74 5.28 6.80 -8.82
N SER A 75 6.11 6.86 -7.78
CA SER A 75 5.94 6.06 -6.57
C SER A 75 6.25 6.85 -5.30
N GLN A 76 5.53 6.59 -4.22
CA GLN A 76 5.78 7.18 -2.91
C GLN A 76 5.72 6.12 -1.82
N CYS A 77 6.68 6.12 -0.90
CA CYS A 77 6.71 5.19 0.22
C CYS A 77 6.52 5.92 1.55
N PHE A 78 5.81 5.28 2.47
CA PHE A 78 5.37 5.80 3.75
C PHE A 78 6.00 5.00 4.88
N PHE A 79 7.03 5.59 5.49
CA PHE A 79 7.79 5.06 6.62
C PHE A 79 8.55 6.19 7.31
N ARG A 80 9.04 5.95 8.53
CA ARG A 80 9.91 6.87 9.26
C ARG A 80 11.36 6.59 8.95
N VAL A 81 12.15 7.65 8.80
CA VAL A 81 13.60 7.59 8.65
C VAL A 81 14.25 8.21 9.89
N GLU A 82 15.09 7.46 10.58
CA GLU A 82 16.01 8.04 11.57
C GLU A 82 17.44 7.95 11.08
N LYS A 83 18.17 9.04 11.24
CA LYS A 83 19.61 9.09 10.99
C LYS A 83 20.33 9.11 12.32
N LYS A 84 21.16 8.11 12.58
CA LYS A 84 21.99 8.03 13.79
C LYS A 84 23.44 8.10 13.41
N LYS A 85 24.17 9.03 14.01
CA LYS A 85 25.62 9.13 13.84
C LYS A 85 26.29 8.09 14.73
N GLY A 86 27.06 7.17 14.15
CA GLY A 86 27.77 6.14 14.91
C GLY A 86 28.84 6.78 15.79
N PHE A 87 28.75 6.57 17.11
CA PHE A 87 29.64 7.19 18.11
C PHE A 87 31.14 6.94 17.82
N PHE A 88 31.49 5.73 17.37
CA PHE A 88 32.89 5.35 17.13
C PHE A 88 33.33 5.42 15.66
N SER A 89 32.40 5.36 14.70
CA SER A 89 32.76 5.29 13.27
C SER A 89 32.60 6.62 12.55
N GLY A 90 31.91 7.60 13.15
CA GLY A 90 31.50 8.84 12.48
C GLY A 90 30.52 8.65 11.32
N LYS A 91 30.25 7.41 10.89
CA LYS A 91 29.34 7.08 9.79
C LYS A 91 27.90 7.27 10.22
N GLU A 92 27.14 7.95 9.38
CA GLU A 92 25.70 8.07 9.51
C GLU A 92 25.05 6.74 9.12
N ARG A 93 24.27 6.17 10.05
CA ARG A 93 23.41 5.02 9.79
C ARG A 93 21.99 5.54 9.59
N VAL A 94 21.44 5.26 8.41
CA VAL A 94 20.03 5.51 8.12
C VAL A 94 19.26 4.26 8.48
N LYS A 95 18.27 4.38 9.35
CA LYS A 95 17.37 3.28 9.73
C LYS A 95 15.94 3.65 9.36
N HIS A 96 15.24 2.70 8.75
CA HIS A 96 13.83 2.81 8.41
C HIS A 96 13.00 2.17 9.52
N TYR A 97 11.84 2.75 9.80
CA TYR A 97 10.89 2.24 10.77
C TYR A 97 9.48 2.39 10.27
N SER A 98 8.63 1.45 10.65
CA SER A 98 7.19 1.58 10.45
C SER A 98 6.61 2.78 11.22
N TYR A 99 5.50 3.33 10.71
CA TYR A 99 4.65 4.25 11.50
C TYR A 99 3.88 3.52 12.60
N CYS A 100 3.68 2.21 12.48
CA CYS A 100 2.89 1.36 13.36
C CYS A 100 3.75 0.22 13.92
N GLN A 101 4.87 0.56 14.56
CA GLN A 101 5.79 -0.44 15.08
C GLN A 101 5.13 -1.44 16.02
N ASN A 102 5.47 -2.72 15.86
CA ASN A 102 4.92 -3.83 16.65
C ASN A 102 3.37 -3.89 16.63
N SER A 103 2.74 -3.64 15.48
CA SER A 103 1.28 -3.67 15.33
C SER A 103 0.86 -4.36 14.04
N ASP A 104 -0.10 -5.29 14.12
CA ASP A 104 -0.73 -5.90 12.94
C ASP A 104 -1.67 -4.94 12.21
N GLU A 105 -1.94 -3.77 12.79
CA GLU A 105 -2.79 -2.74 12.22
C GLU A 105 -2.02 -1.42 12.03
N CYS A 106 -2.12 -0.88 10.82
CA CYS A 106 -1.52 0.38 10.43
C CYS A 106 -2.53 1.29 9.74
N ARG A 107 -2.37 2.60 9.91
CA ARG A 107 -3.19 3.60 9.20
C ARG A 107 -2.28 4.54 8.43
N PHE A 108 -2.64 4.77 7.18
CA PHE A 108 -1.95 5.67 6.28
C PHE A 108 -2.95 6.69 5.74
N GLU A 109 -2.60 7.96 5.86
CA GLU A 109 -3.34 9.04 5.21
C GLU A 109 -2.74 9.24 3.82
N LEU A 110 -3.52 8.93 2.79
CA LEU A 110 -3.07 8.89 1.41
C LEU A 110 -3.93 9.83 0.56
N ASP A 111 -3.29 10.52 -0.38
CA ASP A 111 -4.01 11.26 -1.41
C ASP A 111 -4.21 10.36 -2.63
N PHE A 112 -5.45 9.94 -2.87
CA PHE A 112 -5.83 9.26 -4.09
C PHE A 112 -6.44 10.24 -5.09
N SER A 113 -5.59 11.11 -5.61
CA SER A 113 -5.94 12.09 -6.65
C SER A 113 -6.23 11.42 -8.01
N SER A 114 -5.74 10.21 -8.23
CA SER A 114 -5.97 9.45 -9.47
C SER A 114 -6.08 7.93 -9.22
N PHE A 115 -6.86 7.28 -10.09
CA PHE A 115 -6.99 5.83 -10.17
C PHE A 115 -6.68 5.35 -11.60
N PRO A 116 -6.20 4.10 -11.77
CA PRO A 116 -5.85 3.14 -10.73
C PRO A 116 -4.52 3.46 -10.04
N VAL A 117 -4.33 2.97 -8.82
CA VAL A 117 -3.05 3.07 -8.08
C VAL A 117 -2.65 1.68 -7.60
N GLY A 118 -1.38 1.33 -7.78
CA GLY A 118 -0.78 0.12 -7.24
C GLY A 118 -0.32 0.38 -5.82
N ILE A 119 -0.53 -0.58 -4.93
CA ILE A 119 -0.10 -0.53 -3.54
C ILE A 119 0.78 -1.74 -3.25
N VAL A 120 1.93 -1.52 -2.63
CA VAL A 120 2.83 -2.56 -2.12
C VAL A 120 2.94 -2.38 -0.61
N ILE A 121 2.74 -3.47 0.13
CA ILE A 121 2.88 -3.53 1.58
C ILE A 121 4.06 -4.46 1.88
N VAL A 122 5.05 -3.96 2.60
CA VAL A 122 6.21 -4.76 3.03
C VAL A 122 6.37 -4.70 4.54
N ASP A 123 6.97 -5.73 5.10
CA ASP A 123 7.53 -5.76 6.43
C ASP A 123 8.95 -5.19 6.38
N ILE A 124 9.30 -4.26 7.28
CA ILE A 124 10.65 -3.68 7.33
C ILE A 124 11.53 -4.60 8.15
N ASP A 125 12.58 -5.11 7.52
CA ASP A 125 13.56 -5.98 8.16
C ASP A 125 14.97 -5.41 8.11
N VAL A 126 15.84 -5.91 8.98
CA VAL A 126 17.21 -5.40 9.09
C VAL A 126 18.05 -5.76 7.87
N GLU A 127 17.82 -6.93 7.28
CA GLU A 127 18.62 -7.45 6.16
C GLU A 127 17.93 -7.25 4.81
N SER A 128 16.64 -7.59 4.72
CA SER A 128 15.85 -7.45 3.50
C SER A 128 14.38 -7.37 3.85
N ASP A 129 13.71 -6.31 3.41
CA ASP A 129 12.26 -6.17 3.55
C ASP A 129 11.51 -7.36 2.92
N ASP A 130 10.39 -7.73 3.53
CA ASP A 130 9.57 -8.85 3.11
C ASP A 130 8.24 -8.40 2.52
N LEU A 131 7.83 -9.00 1.39
CA LEU A 131 6.56 -8.63 0.75
C LEU A 131 5.38 -9.24 1.51
N VAL A 132 4.58 -8.40 2.16
CA VAL A 132 3.34 -8.81 2.83
C VAL A 132 2.24 -8.99 1.79
N ASP A 133 1.97 -7.95 0.98
CA ASP A 133 0.95 -8.01 -0.06
C ASP A 133 1.21 -6.92 -1.11
N ALA A 134 0.61 -7.09 -2.29
CA ALA A 134 0.49 -6.01 -3.27
C ALA A 134 -0.85 -6.13 -3.99
N PHE A 135 -1.45 -5.00 -4.34
CA PHE A 135 -2.79 -4.95 -4.93
C PHE A 135 -2.98 -3.68 -5.77
N VAL A 136 -3.98 -3.69 -6.65
CA VAL A 136 -4.41 -2.51 -7.41
C VAL A 136 -5.67 -1.96 -6.77
N LEU A 137 -5.67 -0.68 -6.45
CA LEU A 137 -6.84 0.08 -6.04
C LEU A 137 -7.39 0.85 -7.26
N THR A 138 -8.69 0.77 -7.53
CA THR A 138 -9.29 1.34 -8.74
C THR A 138 -10.74 1.76 -8.50
N ASP A 139 -11.26 2.69 -9.31
CA ASP A 139 -12.69 3.03 -9.37
C ASP A 139 -13.45 2.25 -10.46
N ALA A 140 -12.82 1.21 -11.02
CA ALA A 140 -13.34 0.34 -12.09
C ALA A 140 -13.56 1.01 -13.46
N THR A 141 -13.06 2.23 -13.68
CA THR A 141 -13.28 2.96 -14.95
C THR A 141 -12.31 2.58 -16.07
N ASN A 142 -11.16 1.96 -15.78
CA ASN A 142 -10.11 1.74 -16.80
C ASN A 142 -9.38 0.39 -16.69
N LYS A 143 -9.88 -0.64 -17.40
CA LYS A 143 -9.34 -2.01 -17.37
C LYS A 143 -7.95 -2.15 -18.03
N SER A 144 -7.64 -1.36 -19.05
CA SER A 144 -6.33 -1.40 -19.71
C SER A 144 -5.22 -0.92 -18.79
N ASP A 145 -5.47 0.15 -18.03
CA ASP A 145 -4.50 0.69 -17.09
C ASP A 145 -4.27 -0.24 -15.91
N ILE A 146 -5.31 -0.95 -15.43
CA ILE A 146 -5.17 -1.99 -14.40
C ILE A 146 -4.20 -3.09 -14.87
N LYS A 147 -4.32 -3.59 -16.10
CA LYS A 147 -3.45 -4.64 -16.63
C LYS A 147 -2.00 -4.16 -16.78
N ARG A 148 -1.80 -2.94 -17.28
CA ARG A 148 -0.47 -2.32 -17.40
C ARG A 148 0.16 -2.13 -16.01
N LEU A 149 -0.63 -1.64 -15.07
CA LEU A 149 -0.20 -1.39 -13.70
C LEU A 149 0.16 -2.70 -12.98
N ASP A 150 -0.56 -3.80 -13.15
CA ASP A 150 -0.22 -5.09 -12.51
C ASP A 150 1.21 -5.56 -12.86
N SER A 151 1.63 -5.38 -14.12
CA SER A 151 2.99 -5.76 -14.55
C SER A 151 4.06 -4.84 -13.93
N HIS A 152 3.82 -3.53 -13.93
CA HIS A 152 4.73 -2.55 -13.30
C HIS A 152 4.81 -2.75 -11.79
N LEU A 153 3.66 -2.96 -11.14
CA LEU A 153 3.53 -3.22 -9.71
C LEU A 153 4.31 -4.47 -9.31
N ARG A 154 4.30 -5.51 -10.15
CA ARG A 154 5.09 -6.73 -9.91
C ARG A 154 6.59 -6.48 -9.96
N ALA A 155 7.06 -5.72 -10.95
CA ALA A 155 8.46 -5.33 -11.03
C ALA A 155 8.85 -4.49 -9.80
N TYR A 156 8.02 -3.52 -9.43
CA TYR A 156 8.25 -2.63 -8.30
C TYR A 156 8.26 -3.38 -6.96
N ALA A 157 7.28 -4.24 -6.71
CA ALA A 157 7.24 -5.08 -5.51
C ALA A 157 8.47 -5.99 -5.39
N ASN A 158 8.93 -6.57 -6.51
CA ASN A 158 10.15 -7.37 -6.52
C ASN A 158 11.43 -6.55 -6.30
N SER A 159 11.46 -5.28 -6.69
CA SER A 159 12.59 -4.39 -6.37
C SER A 159 12.62 -3.94 -4.91
N LEU A 160 11.45 -3.81 -4.29
CA LEU A 160 11.35 -3.40 -2.88
C LEU A 160 11.65 -4.55 -1.92
N ALA A 161 11.13 -5.74 -2.23
CA ALA A 161 11.26 -6.93 -1.40
C ALA A 161 11.51 -8.14 -2.30
N PRO A 162 12.76 -8.46 -2.66
CA PRO A 162 13.07 -9.58 -3.57
C PRO A 162 12.58 -10.92 -3.02
N ALA A 163 12.09 -11.79 -3.91
CA ALA A 163 11.63 -13.12 -3.49
C ALA A 163 12.82 -14.04 -3.19
N TYR A 164 12.88 -14.57 -1.96
CA TYR A 164 13.99 -15.39 -1.49
C TYR A 164 13.80 -16.89 -1.82
N SER A 165 12.56 -17.34 -2.09
CA SER A 165 12.25 -18.75 -2.42
C SER A 165 11.57 -18.94 -3.78
N ASN A 166 11.78 -20.11 -4.41
CA ASN A 166 11.12 -20.46 -5.68
C ASN A 166 9.59 -20.56 -5.54
N GLY A 167 9.11 -21.05 -4.39
CA GLY A 167 7.67 -21.12 -4.10
C GLY A 167 7.04 -19.73 -4.04
N GLU A 168 7.72 -18.77 -3.41
CA GLU A 168 7.29 -17.38 -3.38
C GLU A 168 7.32 -16.74 -4.78
N LYS A 169 8.41 -16.94 -5.54
CA LYS A 169 8.49 -16.50 -6.94
C LYS A 169 7.30 -16.99 -7.76
N GLN A 170 6.88 -18.25 -7.58
CA GLN A 170 5.72 -18.82 -8.27
C GLN A 170 4.40 -18.16 -7.82
N ARG A 171 4.20 -17.94 -6.52
CA ARG A 171 3.00 -17.26 -5.99
C ARG A 171 2.91 -15.81 -6.45
N ARG A 172 4.05 -15.12 -6.53
CA ARG A 172 4.20 -13.78 -7.11
C ARG A 172 4.03 -13.73 -8.63
N ARG A 173 3.73 -14.83 -9.34
CA ARG A 173 3.27 -14.78 -10.75
C ARG A 173 1.76 -14.62 -10.88
N ARG A 174 1.01 -14.87 -9.80
CA ARG A 174 -0.46 -14.73 -9.79
C ARG A 174 -0.84 -13.24 -9.89
N PRO A 175 -1.89 -12.87 -10.64
CA PRO A 175 -2.40 -11.50 -10.70
C PRO A 175 -2.62 -10.93 -9.31
N PHE A 176 -2.21 -9.69 -9.08
CA PHE A 176 -2.46 -9.07 -7.78
C PHE A 176 -3.97 -8.82 -7.59
N PRO A 177 -4.48 -8.91 -6.36
CA PRO A 177 -5.86 -8.56 -6.08
C PRO A 177 -6.17 -7.14 -6.57
N THR A 178 -7.40 -6.92 -7.03
CA THR A 178 -7.90 -5.60 -7.39
C THR A 178 -9.02 -5.23 -6.45
N CYS A 179 -8.90 -4.09 -5.77
CA CYS A 179 -9.88 -3.56 -4.85
C CYS A 179 -10.60 -2.39 -5.51
N VAL A 180 -11.91 -2.50 -5.69
CA VAL A 180 -12.73 -1.46 -6.30
C VAL A 180 -13.22 -0.49 -5.23
N VAL A 181 -12.81 0.77 -5.33
CA VAL A 181 -13.19 1.85 -4.42
C VAL A 181 -14.57 2.36 -4.77
N ASN A 182 -15.43 2.43 -3.75
CA ASN A 182 -16.66 3.19 -3.81
C ASN A 182 -16.45 4.52 -3.10
N LYS A 183 -16.38 5.63 -3.84
CA LYS A 183 -16.13 6.97 -3.27
C LYS A 183 -17.20 7.42 -2.24
N SER A 184 -18.36 6.77 -2.21
CA SER A 184 -19.46 7.09 -1.29
C SER A 184 -19.55 6.15 -0.09
N LYS A 185 -18.68 5.14 0.03
CA LYS A 185 -18.76 4.11 1.08
C LYS A 185 -17.37 3.67 1.55
N VAL A 186 -17.30 3.18 2.77
CA VAL A 186 -16.10 2.47 3.25
C VAL A 186 -15.87 1.26 2.35
N THR A 187 -14.69 1.20 1.73
CA THR A 187 -14.28 0.08 0.89
C THR A 187 -13.51 -0.91 1.75
N LYS A 188 -13.95 -2.18 1.78
CA LYS A 188 -13.23 -3.27 2.45
C LYS A 188 -12.76 -4.27 1.41
N CYS A 189 -11.51 -4.68 1.49
CA CYS A 189 -10.93 -5.64 0.54
C CYS A 189 -10.02 -6.62 1.27
N ARG A 190 -10.27 -7.93 1.07
CA ARG A 190 -9.41 -9.00 1.58
C ARG A 190 -8.32 -9.28 0.55
N LEU A 191 -7.07 -9.21 0.99
CA LEU A 191 -5.89 -9.56 0.21
C LEU A 191 -5.43 -10.96 0.58
N ARG A 192 -4.19 -11.33 0.25
CA ARG A 192 -3.71 -12.70 0.49
C ARG A 192 -3.28 -12.91 1.94
N GLN A 193 -2.68 -11.89 2.56
CA GLN A 193 -2.15 -11.91 3.93
C GLN A 193 -2.54 -10.66 4.74
N SER A 194 -3.37 -9.81 4.17
CA SER A 194 -3.85 -8.61 4.84
C SER A 194 -5.28 -8.28 4.42
N SER A 195 -5.88 -7.33 5.10
CA SER A 195 -7.15 -6.73 4.72
C SER A 195 -7.00 -5.22 4.79
N ILE A 196 -7.68 -4.54 3.87
CA ILE A 196 -7.70 -3.09 3.86
C ILE A 196 -9.11 -2.57 4.09
N HIS A 197 -9.21 -1.49 4.86
CA HIS A 197 -10.38 -0.67 5.00
C HIS A 197 -10.02 0.76 4.57
N LEU A 198 -10.64 1.21 3.50
CA LEU A 198 -10.47 2.57 2.98
C LEU A 198 -11.71 3.39 3.33
N SER A 199 -11.51 4.53 3.98
CA SER A 199 -12.54 5.51 4.30
C SER A 199 -12.10 6.90 3.84
N ASN A 200 -13.06 7.66 3.33
CA ASN A 200 -12.90 9.07 2.96
C ASN A 200 -13.39 9.97 4.09
#